data_AF-A0A1S2LJN0-F1
#
_entry.id   AF-A0A1S2LJN0-F1
#
_cell.length_a   1.000
_cell.length_b   1.000
_cell.length_c   1.000
_cell.angle_alpha   90.00
_cell.angle_beta   90.00
_cell.angle_gamma   90.00
#
_symmetry.space_group_name_H-M   'P 1'
#
loop_
_entity.id
_entity.type
_entity.pdbx_description
1 polymer ?
#
loop_
_entity_poly.entity_id
_entity_poly.type
_entity_poly.pdbx_seq_one_letter_code
_entity_poly.pdbx_strand_id
1 'polypeptide(L)'
;MTIDLQSCIGCAACSVACKNENNTDTGMNWSHHIHTTTGTFPNVKYEYIPTLCNHCDNAPCVKACPVKAMYKDDENGLTLHNADKCIGCKACMASCPYGVISYNKKDPHQYWNDQESWYDDVSATPAEIKEKIGTEVPYYNPERAFNYEAIRYRGIVEKCQMCDHRLDRGEQPYCVSRCPAEARYVGDLNDPNDKIHELLTHDHKTLREDLGTKPKVFYLRSF
;
A
#
# COMPACT_ATOMS: atom_id res chain seq x y z
N MET A 1 -12.51 0.54 2.28
CA MET A 1 -11.82 -0.06 3.44
C MET A 1 -12.23 0.68 4.69
N THR A 2 -12.53 -0.03 5.78
CA THR A 2 -12.64 0.53 7.13
C THR A 2 -11.41 0.16 7.94
N ILE A 3 -10.97 1.06 8.81
CA ILE A 3 -9.88 0.85 9.77
C ILE A 3 -10.35 1.31 11.14
N ASP A 4 -10.41 0.40 12.08
CA ASP A 4 -10.82 0.64 13.44
C ASP A 4 -9.64 1.07 14.32
N LEU A 5 -9.60 2.35 14.70
CA LEU A 5 -8.47 2.90 15.44
C LEU A 5 -8.41 2.45 16.90
N GLN A 6 -9.54 2.08 17.51
CA GLN A 6 -9.55 1.60 18.90
C GLN A 6 -9.05 0.16 19.01
N SER A 7 -9.29 -0.66 17.99
CA SER A 7 -8.67 -2.00 17.90
C SER A 7 -7.23 -1.96 17.39
N CYS A 8 -6.85 -0.90 16.66
CA CYS A 8 -5.51 -0.76 16.12
C CYS A 8 -4.47 -0.57 17.24
N ILE A 9 -3.46 -1.44 17.29
CA ILE A 9 -2.37 -1.36 18.28
C ILE A 9 -1.10 -0.67 17.74
N GLY A 10 -1.15 -0.06 16.56
CA GLY A 10 -0.02 0.69 15.99
C GLY A 10 1.23 -0.14 15.64
N CYS A 11 1.08 -1.46 15.47
CA CYS A 11 2.22 -2.38 15.31
C CYS A 11 2.87 -2.40 13.91
N ALA A 12 2.32 -1.68 12.92
CA ALA A 12 2.77 -1.67 11.53
C ALA A 12 2.81 -3.04 10.80
N ALA A 13 2.20 -4.10 11.35
CA ALA A 13 2.14 -5.42 10.69
C ALA A 13 1.51 -5.35 9.29
N CYS A 14 0.53 -4.46 9.08
CA CYS A 14 -0.08 -4.20 7.77
C CYS A 14 0.92 -3.69 6.73
N SER A 15 1.90 -2.87 7.12
CA SER A 15 2.98 -2.37 6.25
C SER A 15 3.93 -3.50 5.86
N VAL A 16 4.36 -4.32 6.84
CA VAL A 16 5.24 -5.47 6.61
C VAL A 16 4.56 -6.52 5.73
N ALA A 17 3.29 -6.80 5.99
CA ALA A 17 2.49 -7.67 5.13
C ALA A 17 2.45 -7.13 3.70
N CYS A 18 2.19 -5.83 3.52
CA CYS A 18 2.15 -5.22 2.20
C CYS A 18 3.49 -5.34 1.44
N LYS A 19 4.62 -5.24 2.15
CA LYS A 19 5.97 -5.48 1.60
C LYS A 19 6.12 -6.90 1.07
N ASN A 20 5.76 -7.90 1.87
CA ASN A 20 5.84 -9.31 1.50
C ASN A 20 4.89 -9.66 0.35
N GLU A 21 3.69 -9.07 0.32
CA GLU A 21 2.69 -9.36 -0.69
C GLU A 21 3.03 -8.74 -2.06
N ASN A 22 3.60 -7.54 -2.09
CA ASN A 22 3.69 -6.75 -3.33
C ASN A 22 5.12 -6.55 -3.82
N ASN A 23 6.12 -7.21 -3.25
CA ASN A 23 7.53 -7.15 -3.65
C ASN A 23 8.08 -5.71 -3.76
N THR A 24 7.58 -4.74 -2.98
CA THR A 24 8.03 -3.35 -3.10
C THR A 24 9.49 -3.22 -2.64
N ASP A 25 10.26 -2.34 -3.28
CA ASP A 25 11.68 -2.13 -2.96
C ASP A 25 11.89 -1.60 -1.54
N THR A 26 13.12 -1.73 -1.04
CA THR A 26 13.54 -1.17 0.26
C THR A 26 13.28 0.34 0.31
N GLY A 27 12.73 0.81 1.42
CA GLY A 27 12.30 2.20 1.59
C GLY A 27 10.98 2.56 0.89
N MET A 28 10.36 1.63 0.15
CA MET A 28 9.11 1.86 -0.57
C MET A 28 7.94 1.12 0.08
N ASN A 29 7.03 1.88 0.71
CA ASN A 29 5.94 1.35 1.52
C ASN A 29 4.58 1.80 0.97
N TRP A 30 3.83 0.88 0.36
CA TRP A 30 2.47 1.15 -0.13
C TRP A 30 1.44 1.28 1.00
N SER A 31 1.64 0.52 2.08
CA SER A 31 0.98 0.74 3.36
C SER A 31 1.99 1.34 4.33
N HIS A 32 1.63 2.45 4.94
CA HIS A 32 2.48 3.20 5.86
C HIS A 32 1.67 3.64 7.09
N HIS A 33 2.14 4.65 7.81
CA HIS A 33 1.40 5.27 8.89
C HIS A 33 1.74 6.75 9.03
N ILE A 34 0.90 7.45 9.79
CA ILE A 34 1.14 8.76 10.36
C ILE A 34 1.00 8.60 11.87
N HIS A 35 1.87 9.24 12.64
CA HIS A 35 1.70 9.31 14.09
C HIS A 35 1.85 10.76 14.55
N THR A 36 1.16 11.09 15.64
CA THR A 36 1.20 12.41 16.26
C THR A 36 1.36 12.25 17.77
N THR A 37 2.28 13.01 18.36
CA THR A 37 2.41 13.13 19.80
C THR A 37 2.03 14.55 20.21
N THR A 38 1.07 14.69 21.11
CA THR A 38 0.54 15.99 21.55
C THR A 38 0.48 16.07 23.06
N GLY A 39 0.30 17.28 23.59
CA GLY A 39 0.24 17.54 25.02
C GLY A 39 1.61 17.86 25.63
N THR A 40 1.67 17.87 26.96
CA THR A 40 2.87 18.20 27.72
C THR A 40 2.98 17.24 28.89
N PHE A 41 4.18 16.75 29.17
CA PHE A 41 4.43 15.81 30.26
C PHE A 41 3.80 16.29 31.59
N PRO A 42 3.08 15.44 32.34
CA PRO A 42 2.84 14.01 32.09
C PRO A 42 1.60 13.69 31.21
N ASN A 43 0.84 14.70 30.79
CA ASN A 43 -0.39 14.54 30.01
C ASN A 43 -0.09 14.54 28.50
N VAL A 44 0.48 13.44 28.02
CA VAL A 44 0.85 13.25 26.61
C VAL A 44 -0.10 12.28 25.94
N LYS A 45 -0.52 12.58 24.71
CA LYS A 45 -1.29 11.66 23.84
C LYS A 45 -0.46 11.26 22.63
N TYR A 46 -0.40 9.97 22.35
CA TYR A 46 0.16 9.41 21.11
C TYR A 46 -0.97 8.82 20.28
N GLU A 47 -1.01 9.15 18.99
CA GLU A 47 -1.98 8.61 18.04
C GLU A 47 -1.25 7.97 16.86
N TYR A 48 -1.75 6.82 16.40
CA TYR A 48 -1.24 6.12 15.22
C TYR A 48 -2.37 5.90 14.22
N ILE A 49 -2.13 6.30 12.97
CA ILE A 49 -3.08 6.15 11.87
C ILE A 49 -2.39 5.38 10.74
N PRO A 50 -2.77 4.11 10.48
CA PRO A 50 -2.26 3.37 9.33
C PRO A 50 -2.76 4.00 8.03
N THR A 51 -1.89 4.22 7.05
CA THR A 51 -2.21 4.85 5.77
C THR A 51 -1.93 3.94 4.58
N LEU A 52 -2.66 4.16 3.49
CA LEU A 52 -2.45 3.56 2.16
C LEU A 52 -3.17 4.42 1.10
N CYS A 53 -3.22 3.95 -0.16
CA CYS A 53 -4.05 4.60 -1.17
C CYS A 53 -5.53 4.60 -0.76
N ASN A 54 -6.18 5.75 -0.92
CA ASN A 54 -7.60 5.89 -0.57
C ASN A 54 -8.57 5.46 -1.66
N HIS A 55 -8.08 5.06 -2.85
CA HIS A 55 -8.90 4.68 -4.01
C HIS A 55 -10.06 5.66 -4.29
N CYS A 56 -9.74 6.95 -4.18
CA CYS A 56 -10.66 8.09 -4.27
C CYS A 56 -11.63 8.01 -5.46
N ASP A 57 -12.89 8.44 -5.29
CA ASP A 57 -13.80 8.62 -6.43
C ASP A 57 -13.29 9.72 -7.36
N ASN A 58 -12.96 10.88 -6.77
CA ASN A 58 -12.42 12.01 -7.49
C ASN A 58 -10.88 12.00 -7.38
N ALA A 59 -10.23 11.03 -8.02
CA ALA A 59 -8.78 10.80 -7.90
C ALA A 59 -7.96 11.79 -8.75
N PRO A 60 -7.21 12.75 -8.13
CA PRO A 60 -6.39 13.69 -8.90
C PRO A 60 -5.26 13.01 -9.66
N CYS A 61 -4.73 11.90 -9.13
CA CYS A 61 -3.66 11.14 -9.77
C CYS A 61 -4.07 10.50 -11.11
N VAL A 62 -5.35 10.16 -11.29
CA VAL A 62 -5.89 9.70 -12.57
C VAL A 62 -6.00 10.87 -13.53
N LYS A 63 -6.59 11.99 -13.08
CA LYS A 63 -6.75 13.22 -13.89
C LYS A 63 -5.43 13.81 -14.37
N ALA A 64 -4.39 13.73 -13.54
CA ALA A 64 -3.07 14.27 -13.84
C ALA A 64 -2.22 13.40 -14.77
N CYS A 65 -2.63 12.15 -15.06
CA CYS A 65 -1.81 11.22 -15.83
C CYS A 65 -1.96 11.46 -17.35
N PRO A 66 -0.91 11.95 -18.05
CA PRO A 66 -1.03 12.32 -19.46
C PRO A 66 -1.18 11.12 -20.41
N VAL A 67 -0.74 9.94 -19.96
CA VAL A 67 -0.67 8.70 -20.74
C VAL A 67 -1.69 7.66 -20.27
N LYS A 68 -2.60 8.04 -19.36
CA LYS A 68 -3.63 7.17 -18.80
C LYS A 68 -3.08 5.85 -18.22
N ALA A 69 -1.86 5.89 -17.66
CA ALA A 69 -1.28 4.80 -16.89
C ALA A 69 -1.98 4.64 -15.53
N MET A 70 -2.35 5.75 -14.88
CA MET A 70 -3.27 5.73 -13.73
C MET A 70 -4.71 5.77 -14.26
N TYR A 71 -5.55 4.84 -13.81
CA TYR A 71 -6.94 4.76 -14.23
C TYR A 71 -7.86 4.34 -13.07
N LYS A 72 -9.17 4.54 -13.25
CA LYS A 72 -10.20 3.92 -12.42
C LYS A 72 -10.60 2.63 -13.10
N ASP A 73 -10.57 1.54 -12.36
CA ASP A 73 -11.14 0.28 -12.82
C ASP A 73 -12.66 0.41 -12.90
N ASP A 74 -13.24 -0.09 -13.98
CA ASP A 74 -14.66 0.08 -14.28
C ASP A 74 -15.54 -0.87 -13.47
N GLU A 75 -14.99 -2.01 -13.02
CA GLU A 75 -15.75 -3.03 -12.28
C GLU A 75 -15.84 -2.70 -10.79
N ASN A 76 -14.68 -2.50 -10.15
CA ASN A 76 -14.60 -2.34 -8.69
C ASN A 76 -14.34 -0.88 -8.26
N GLY A 77 -14.16 0.03 -9.21
CA GLY A 77 -13.90 1.44 -8.91
C GLY A 77 -12.56 1.68 -8.20
N LEU A 78 -11.61 0.74 -8.21
CA LEU A 78 -10.28 0.94 -7.66
C LEU A 78 -9.48 1.90 -8.54
N THR A 79 -8.60 2.69 -7.94
CA THR A 79 -7.59 3.41 -8.73
C THR A 79 -6.42 2.46 -8.98
N LEU A 80 -6.19 2.03 -10.22
CA LEU A 80 -5.12 1.10 -10.59
C LEU A 80 -4.05 1.80 -11.44
N HIS A 81 -2.97 1.06 -11.73
CA HIS A 81 -1.84 1.56 -12.49
C HIS A 81 -1.41 0.52 -13.52
N ASN A 82 -1.24 0.93 -14.77
CA ASN A 82 -0.64 0.13 -15.83
C ASN A 82 0.84 0.52 -15.95
N ALA A 83 1.75 -0.42 -15.66
CA ALA A 83 3.18 -0.17 -15.65
C ALA A 83 3.71 0.18 -17.05
N ASP A 84 3.31 -0.55 -18.09
CA ASP A 84 3.77 -0.39 -19.47
C ASP A 84 3.47 0.98 -20.07
N LYS A 85 2.35 1.59 -19.67
CA LYS A 85 1.99 2.94 -20.11
C LYS A 85 2.72 4.03 -19.35
N CYS A 86 3.34 3.71 -18.21
CA CYS A 86 3.89 4.72 -17.31
C CYS A 86 5.19 5.31 -17.85
N ILE A 87 5.16 6.61 -18.17
CA ILE A 87 6.34 7.34 -18.66
C ILE A 87 7.16 8.01 -17.53
N GLY A 88 6.85 7.74 -16.26
CA GLY A 88 7.66 8.24 -15.15
C GLY A 88 7.60 9.75 -14.87
N CYS A 89 6.61 10.47 -15.42
CA CYS A 89 6.54 11.94 -15.30
C CYS A 89 6.25 12.48 -13.89
N LYS A 90 5.86 11.61 -12.94
CA LYS A 90 5.55 11.95 -11.53
C LYS A 90 4.39 12.92 -11.30
N ALA A 91 3.64 13.31 -12.34
CA ALA A 91 2.47 14.17 -12.21
C ALA A 91 1.44 13.61 -11.20
N CYS A 92 1.21 12.30 -11.24
CA CYS A 92 0.33 11.61 -10.30
C CYS A 92 0.80 11.76 -8.84
N MET A 93 2.11 11.69 -8.57
CA MET A 93 2.67 11.89 -7.22
C MET A 93 2.41 13.31 -6.73
N ALA A 94 2.72 14.31 -7.56
CA ALA A 94 2.53 15.72 -7.22
C ALA A 94 1.04 16.06 -6.98
N SER A 95 0.14 15.43 -7.71
CA SER A 95 -1.31 15.63 -7.57
C SER A 95 -1.94 14.90 -6.39
N CYS A 96 -1.28 13.86 -5.85
CA CYS A 96 -1.86 13.03 -4.80
C CYS A 96 -1.71 13.72 -3.44
N PRO A 97 -2.81 14.15 -2.78
CA PRO A 97 -2.69 14.91 -1.55
C PRO A 97 -2.30 14.08 -0.32
N TYR A 98 -2.16 12.76 -0.49
CA TYR A 98 -1.86 11.82 0.57
C TYR A 98 -0.39 11.36 0.57
N GLY A 99 0.39 11.68 -0.47
CA GLY A 99 1.80 11.28 -0.56
C GLY A 99 2.04 9.76 -0.63
N VAL A 100 1.05 8.98 -1.09
CA VAL A 100 1.06 7.49 -1.07
C VAL A 100 1.58 6.85 -2.36
N ILE A 101 2.16 7.63 -3.27
CA ILE A 101 2.70 7.17 -4.55
C ILE A 101 4.22 7.30 -4.50
N SER A 102 4.91 6.21 -4.80
CA SER A 102 6.37 6.14 -4.82
C SER A 102 6.91 6.09 -6.25
N TYR A 103 8.18 6.42 -6.43
CA TYR A 103 8.87 6.41 -7.73
C TYR A 103 10.13 5.55 -7.68
N ASN A 104 10.24 4.62 -8.61
CA ASN A 104 11.41 3.77 -8.79
C ASN A 104 12.55 4.56 -9.43
N LYS A 105 13.36 5.25 -8.61
CA LYS A 105 14.52 6.03 -9.08
C LYS A 105 15.64 5.14 -9.62
N LYS A 106 15.75 3.92 -9.10
CA LYS A 106 16.69 2.89 -9.50
C LYS A 106 15.90 1.62 -9.84
N ASP A 107 16.57 0.63 -10.42
CA ASP A 107 15.98 -0.70 -10.53
C ASP A 107 15.77 -1.25 -9.12
N PRO A 108 14.59 -1.78 -8.78
CA PRO A 108 14.32 -2.33 -7.46
C PRO A 108 15.29 -3.44 -7.05
N HIS A 109 15.47 -3.60 -5.74
CA HIS A 109 16.16 -4.74 -5.13
C HIS A 109 17.66 -4.85 -5.43
N GLN A 110 18.34 -3.74 -5.75
CA GLN A 110 19.77 -3.75 -6.10
C GLN A 110 20.68 -4.36 -5.02
N TYR A 111 20.27 -4.32 -3.75
CA TYR A 111 20.97 -4.97 -2.64
C TYR A 111 21.26 -6.46 -2.91
N TRP A 112 20.37 -7.16 -3.62
CA TRP A 112 20.54 -8.58 -3.91
C TRP A 112 21.58 -8.88 -5.00
N ASN A 113 22.21 -7.85 -5.57
CA ASN A 113 23.37 -8.00 -6.46
C ASN A 113 24.70 -7.74 -5.74
N ASP A 114 24.66 -7.43 -4.44
CA ASP A 114 25.85 -7.11 -3.65
C ASP A 114 26.71 -8.36 -3.41
N GLN A 115 28.03 -8.17 -3.48
CA GLN A 115 29.06 -9.18 -3.27
C GLN A 115 29.70 -9.06 -1.88
N GLU A 116 29.30 -8.07 -1.08
CA GLU A 116 29.78 -7.90 0.28
C GLU A 116 29.09 -8.91 1.21
N SER A 117 29.90 -9.63 1.99
CA SER A 117 29.44 -10.51 3.06
C SER A 117 29.61 -9.80 4.41
N TRP A 118 28.87 -10.24 5.43
CA TRP A 118 29.05 -9.70 6.79
C TRP A 118 30.41 -10.09 7.39
N TYR A 119 30.87 -11.29 7.08
CA TYR A 119 32.16 -11.83 7.49
C TYR A 119 32.64 -12.82 6.43
N ASP A 120 33.82 -12.53 5.88
CA ASP A 120 34.46 -13.32 4.83
C ASP A 120 34.56 -14.80 5.25
N ASP A 121 34.26 -15.70 4.31
CA ASP A 121 34.26 -17.17 4.48
C ASP A 121 33.24 -17.75 5.48
N VAL A 122 32.37 -16.94 6.10
CA VAL A 122 31.33 -17.44 7.04
C VAL A 122 29.91 -17.14 6.55
N SER A 123 29.65 -15.91 6.11
CA SER A 123 28.33 -15.49 5.66
C SER A 123 28.22 -15.49 4.15
N ALA A 124 27.06 -15.88 3.63
CA ALA A 124 26.76 -15.72 2.20
C ALA A 124 26.57 -14.25 1.84
N THR A 125 26.94 -13.89 0.62
CA THR A 125 26.62 -12.58 0.03
C THR A 125 25.16 -12.56 -0.45
N PRO A 126 24.54 -11.38 -0.58
CA PRO A 126 23.21 -11.28 -1.19
C PRO A 126 23.15 -11.87 -2.61
N ALA A 127 24.20 -11.70 -3.42
CA ALA A 127 24.26 -12.25 -4.77
C ALA A 127 24.33 -13.79 -4.78
N GLU A 128 25.09 -14.41 -3.87
CA GLU A 128 25.12 -15.88 -3.73
C GLU A 128 23.74 -16.42 -3.35
N ILE A 129 23.02 -15.73 -2.46
CA ILE A 129 21.65 -16.11 -2.11
C ILE A 129 20.74 -15.99 -3.33
N LYS A 130 20.81 -14.90 -4.09
CA LYS A 130 20.04 -14.67 -5.31
C LYS A 130 20.27 -15.76 -6.35
N GLU A 131 21.53 -16.12 -6.59
CA GLU A 131 21.91 -17.20 -7.51
C GLU A 131 21.31 -18.54 -7.05
N LYS A 132 21.46 -18.87 -5.76
CA LYS A 132 20.99 -20.14 -5.18
C LYS A 132 19.47 -20.33 -5.27
N ILE A 133 18.69 -19.27 -5.06
CA ILE A 133 17.22 -19.33 -5.07
C ILE A 133 16.63 -19.26 -6.49
N GLY A 134 17.37 -18.72 -7.46
CA GLY A 134 16.91 -18.57 -8.84
C GLY A 134 15.80 -17.52 -9.06
N THR A 135 15.57 -16.65 -8.08
CA THR A 135 14.61 -15.53 -8.14
C THR A 135 15.30 -14.22 -7.80
N GLU A 136 14.74 -13.10 -8.24
CA GLU A 136 15.33 -11.77 -8.03
C GLU A 136 15.51 -11.40 -6.54
N VAL A 137 14.61 -11.90 -5.67
CA VAL A 137 14.67 -11.71 -4.21
C VAL A 137 14.20 -12.99 -3.48
N PRO A 138 14.67 -13.27 -2.26
CA PRO A 138 14.28 -14.47 -1.49
C PRO A 138 12.85 -14.44 -0.95
N TYR A 139 12.26 -13.25 -0.83
CA TYR A 139 10.86 -13.06 -0.41
C TYR A 139 9.95 -12.78 -1.60
N TYR A 140 10.30 -13.28 -2.79
CA TYR A 140 9.55 -13.03 -4.02
C TYR A 140 8.16 -13.65 -3.93
N ASN A 141 7.12 -12.83 -4.08
CA ASN A 141 5.75 -13.29 -4.24
C ASN A 141 5.38 -13.33 -5.74
N PRO A 142 5.26 -14.52 -6.35
CA PRO A 142 4.82 -14.65 -7.73
C PRO A 142 3.34 -14.26 -7.92
N GLU A 143 2.51 -14.32 -6.88
CA GLU A 143 1.08 -14.01 -7.01
C GLU A 143 0.81 -12.55 -7.40
N ARG A 144 1.75 -11.64 -7.10
CA ARG A 144 1.65 -10.23 -7.54
C ARG A 144 1.64 -10.11 -9.07
N ALA A 145 2.25 -11.07 -9.78
CA ALA A 145 2.30 -11.12 -11.24
C ALA A 145 0.94 -11.39 -11.91
N PHE A 146 -0.10 -11.72 -11.13
CA PHE A 146 -1.40 -12.12 -11.67
C PHE A 146 -2.00 -11.05 -12.60
N ASN A 147 -1.89 -9.78 -12.23
CA ASN A 147 -2.49 -8.66 -12.96
C ASN A 147 -1.63 -7.36 -12.92
N TYR A 148 -0.38 -7.44 -12.44
CA TYR A 148 0.55 -6.31 -12.37
C TYR A 148 2.00 -6.77 -12.35
N GLU A 149 2.96 -5.87 -12.59
CA GLU A 149 4.38 -6.19 -12.54
C GLU A 149 4.80 -6.68 -11.14
N ALA A 150 5.22 -7.96 -11.06
CA ALA A 150 5.65 -8.56 -9.81
C ALA A 150 6.86 -7.84 -9.23
N ILE A 151 7.86 -7.52 -10.06
CA ILE A 151 8.94 -6.58 -9.74
C ILE A 151 8.86 -5.45 -10.75
N ARG A 152 8.70 -4.23 -10.25
CA ARG A 152 8.64 -3.03 -11.08
C ARG A 152 10.04 -2.67 -11.59
N TYR A 153 10.13 -1.81 -12.59
CA TYR A 153 11.39 -1.37 -13.17
C TYR A 153 11.69 0.09 -12.87
N ARG A 154 12.94 0.51 -13.12
CA ARG A 154 13.33 1.91 -12.98
C ARG A 154 12.47 2.81 -13.86
N GLY A 155 12.11 3.97 -13.32
CA GLY A 155 11.50 5.04 -14.09
C GLY A 155 9.97 5.06 -14.04
N ILE A 156 9.33 4.12 -13.36
CA ILE A 156 7.86 4.13 -13.16
C ILE A 156 7.48 4.46 -11.71
N VAL A 157 6.24 4.89 -11.53
CA VAL A 157 5.63 5.05 -10.21
C VAL A 157 4.92 3.79 -9.77
N GLU A 158 4.67 3.67 -8.48
CA GLU A 158 3.85 2.61 -7.92
C GLU A 158 3.17 3.03 -6.62
N LYS A 159 2.09 2.33 -6.27
CA LYS A 159 1.28 2.59 -5.08
C LYS A 159 0.43 1.36 -4.76
N CYS A 160 -0.19 1.37 -3.59
CA CYS A 160 -1.22 0.40 -3.22
C CYS A 160 -2.27 0.22 -4.33
N GLN A 161 -2.56 -1.05 -4.65
CA GLN A 161 -3.60 -1.47 -5.59
C GLN A 161 -4.76 -2.19 -4.88
N MET A 162 -4.91 -1.99 -3.57
CA MET A 162 -5.88 -2.69 -2.71
C MET A 162 -5.74 -4.23 -2.73
N CYS A 163 -4.58 -4.77 -3.13
CA CYS A 163 -4.42 -6.20 -3.42
C CYS A 163 -5.54 -6.72 -4.35
N ASP A 164 -5.84 -5.94 -5.39
CA ASP A 164 -6.67 -6.31 -6.53
C ASP A 164 -6.52 -7.79 -6.94
N HIS A 165 -5.29 -8.28 -7.07
CA HIS A 165 -4.99 -9.68 -7.41
C HIS A 165 -5.53 -10.71 -6.41
N ARG A 166 -5.72 -10.33 -5.15
CA ARG A 166 -6.35 -11.17 -4.11
C ARG A 166 -7.87 -11.02 -4.13
N LEU A 167 -8.36 -9.79 -4.31
CA LEU A 167 -9.80 -9.50 -4.40
C LEU A 167 -10.44 -10.23 -5.59
N ASP A 168 -9.75 -10.31 -6.73
CA ASP A 168 -10.17 -11.06 -7.92
C ASP A 168 -10.35 -12.58 -7.64
N ARG A 169 -9.78 -13.09 -6.54
CA ARG A 169 -9.91 -14.48 -6.07
C ARG A 169 -10.84 -14.62 -4.85
N GLY A 170 -11.57 -13.56 -4.50
CA GLY A 170 -12.44 -13.54 -3.32
C GLY A 170 -11.69 -13.52 -1.98
N GLU A 171 -10.41 -13.17 -1.99
CA GLU A 171 -9.58 -13.10 -0.79
C GLU A 171 -9.47 -11.66 -0.28
N GLN A 172 -9.48 -11.47 1.05
CA GLN A 172 -9.19 -10.17 1.63
C GLN A 172 -7.74 -9.73 1.34
N PRO A 173 -7.48 -8.41 1.25
CA PRO A 173 -6.13 -7.89 1.08
C PRO A 173 -5.20 -8.36 2.20
N TYR A 174 -3.93 -8.60 1.89
CA TYR A 174 -3.02 -9.21 2.86
C TYR A 174 -2.82 -8.37 4.13
N CYS A 175 -2.90 -7.04 4.01
CA CYS A 175 -2.86 -6.16 5.18
C CYS A 175 -4.07 -6.29 6.11
N VAL A 176 -5.21 -6.82 5.62
CA VAL A 176 -6.39 -7.17 6.42
C VAL A 176 -6.14 -8.50 7.14
N SER A 177 -5.77 -9.55 6.41
CA SER A 177 -5.59 -10.90 6.98
C SER A 177 -4.42 -11.02 7.96
N ARG A 178 -3.48 -10.07 7.95
CA ARG A 178 -2.34 -10.01 8.88
C ARG A 178 -2.53 -9.04 10.04
N CYS A 179 -3.68 -8.38 10.17
CA CYS A 179 -3.94 -7.53 11.32
C CYS A 179 -4.31 -8.39 12.55
N PRO A 180 -3.49 -8.42 13.61
CA PRO A 180 -3.73 -9.32 14.75
C PRO A 180 -4.99 -8.96 15.56
N ALA A 181 -5.49 -7.73 15.42
CA ALA A 181 -6.68 -7.23 16.10
C ALA A 181 -7.90 -7.13 15.16
N GLU A 182 -7.80 -7.66 13.95
CA GLU A 182 -8.87 -7.63 12.93
C GLU A 182 -9.43 -6.21 12.68
N ALA A 183 -8.60 -5.19 12.86
CA ALA A 183 -9.00 -3.79 12.84
C ALA A 183 -9.29 -3.25 11.42
N ARG A 184 -9.29 -4.09 10.38
CA ARG A 184 -9.32 -3.65 8.98
C ARG A 184 -10.29 -4.53 8.21
N TYR A 185 -11.05 -3.92 7.31
CA TYR A 185 -11.95 -4.66 6.43
C TYR A 185 -12.07 -3.96 5.08
N VAL A 186 -12.06 -4.74 3.99
CA VAL A 186 -12.39 -4.25 2.65
C VAL A 186 -13.67 -4.92 2.21
N GLY A 187 -14.67 -4.10 1.88
CA GLY A 187 -15.94 -4.54 1.32
C GLY A 187 -16.30 -3.71 0.10
N ASP A 188 -17.31 -4.18 -0.62
CA ASP A 188 -17.92 -3.48 -1.74
C ASP A 188 -18.95 -2.47 -1.22
N LEU A 189 -18.79 -1.20 -1.62
CA LEU A 189 -19.72 -0.13 -1.26
C LEU A 189 -21.00 -0.13 -2.12
N ASN A 190 -21.01 -0.91 -3.20
CA ASN A 190 -22.16 -1.06 -4.09
C ASN A 190 -23.05 -2.25 -3.71
N ASP A 191 -22.55 -3.21 -2.92
CA ASP A 191 -23.35 -4.31 -2.38
C ASP A 191 -23.94 -3.90 -1.03
N PRO A 192 -25.26 -3.61 -0.95
CA PRO A 192 -25.90 -3.18 0.29
C PRO A 192 -25.86 -4.22 1.42
N ASN A 193 -25.56 -5.49 1.12
CA ASN A 193 -25.45 -6.56 2.11
C ASN A 193 -24.01 -6.75 2.63
N ASP A 194 -23.04 -6.04 2.06
CA ASP A 194 -21.65 -6.13 2.52
C ASP A 194 -21.53 -5.54 3.94
N LYS A 195 -20.80 -6.24 4.81
CA LYS A 195 -20.47 -5.84 6.19
C LYS A 195 -19.94 -4.40 6.29
N ILE A 196 -19.36 -3.84 5.22
CA ILE A 196 -18.90 -2.46 5.22
C ILE A 196 -20.02 -1.47 5.55
N HIS A 197 -21.26 -1.72 5.13
CA HIS A 197 -22.39 -0.84 5.43
C HIS A 197 -22.74 -0.83 6.91
N GLU A 198 -22.68 -1.98 7.59
CA GLU A 198 -22.82 -2.09 9.04
C GLU A 198 -21.73 -1.27 9.74
N LEU A 199 -20.47 -1.44 9.33
CA LEU A 199 -19.33 -0.74 9.93
C LEU A 199 -19.41 0.79 9.75
N LEU A 200 -19.94 1.26 8.62
CA LEU A 200 -20.09 2.69 8.32
C LEU A 200 -21.31 3.33 9.00
N THR A 201 -22.14 2.57 9.72
CA THR A 201 -23.16 3.16 10.62
C THR A 201 -22.55 3.81 11.85
N HIS A 202 -21.33 3.41 12.23
CA HIS A 202 -20.57 4.03 13.31
C HIS A 202 -19.92 5.35 12.86
N ASP A 203 -19.66 6.22 13.84
CA ASP A 203 -18.93 7.47 13.58
C ASP A 203 -17.56 7.18 12.97
N HIS A 204 -17.27 7.87 11.87
CA HIS A 204 -16.09 7.63 11.06
C HIS A 204 -15.64 8.90 10.36
N LYS A 205 -14.34 8.96 10.09
CA LYS A 205 -13.70 10.06 9.37
C LYS A 205 -12.88 9.56 8.20
N THR A 206 -12.60 10.45 7.27
CA THR A 206 -11.63 10.20 6.21
C THR A 206 -10.47 11.19 6.30
N LEU A 207 -9.32 10.84 5.72
CA LEU A 207 -8.21 11.79 5.65
C LEU A 207 -8.49 12.83 4.59
N ARG A 208 -8.19 14.10 4.89
CA ARG A 208 -8.23 15.22 3.94
C ARG A 208 -9.55 15.36 3.18
N GLU A 209 -10.66 15.19 3.89
CA GLU A 209 -12.01 15.40 3.32
C GLU A 209 -12.18 16.80 2.72
N ASP A 210 -11.47 17.80 3.27
CA ASP A 210 -11.41 19.19 2.81
C ASP A 210 -11.04 19.35 1.33
N LEU A 211 -10.36 18.36 0.73
CA LEU A 211 -9.87 18.43 -0.64
C LEU A 211 -10.85 17.87 -1.69
N GLY A 212 -12.00 17.34 -1.28
CA GLY A 212 -13.03 16.88 -2.21
C GLY A 212 -12.62 15.70 -3.10
N THR A 213 -11.58 14.94 -2.73
CA THR A 213 -11.18 13.74 -3.48
C THR A 213 -12.13 12.57 -3.25
N LYS A 214 -12.97 12.63 -2.22
CA LYS A 214 -13.87 11.52 -1.78
C LYS A 214 -13.09 10.22 -1.54
N PRO A 215 -12.18 10.20 -0.54
CA PRO A 215 -11.42 9.01 -0.17
C PRO A 215 -12.33 7.87 0.34
N LYS A 216 -11.93 6.60 0.12
CA LYS A 216 -12.68 5.39 0.51
C LYS A 216 -11.97 4.53 1.57
N VAL A 217 -11.12 5.18 2.37
CA VAL A 217 -10.57 4.59 3.61
C VAL A 217 -11.18 5.36 4.77
N PHE A 218 -12.02 4.66 5.53
CA PHE A 218 -12.79 5.22 6.63
C PHE A 218 -12.17 4.78 7.95
N TYR A 219 -11.87 5.74 8.82
CA TYR A 219 -11.29 5.49 10.13
C TYR A 219 -12.41 5.54 11.17
N LEU A 220 -12.67 4.40 11.82
CA LEU A 220 -13.67 4.26 12.86
C LEU A 220 -13.03 4.55 14.23
N ARG A 221 -13.81 5.11 15.15
CA ARG A 221 -13.42 5.31 16.56
C ARG A 221 -12.11 6.12 16.69
N SER A 222 -11.40 5.97 17.80
CA SER A 222 -10.14 6.68 18.09
C SER A 222 -9.09 5.73 18.66
N PHE A 223 -7.82 6.02 18.38
CA PHE A 223 -6.66 5.37 18.98
C PHE A 223 -6.46 5.88 20.42
#